data_AF-A0A1J4T1L1-F1
#
_entry.id   AF-A0A1J4T1L1-F1
#
_cell.length_a   1.000
_cell.length_b   1.000
_cell.length_c   1.000
_cell.angle_alpha   90.00
_cell.angle_beta   90.00
_cell.angle_gamma   90.00
#
_symmetry.space_group_name_H-M   'P 1'
#
loop_
_entity.id
_entity.type
_entity.pdbx_description
1 polymer ?
#
loop_
_entity_poly.entity_id
_entity_poly.type
_entity_poly.pdbx_seq_one_letter_code
_entity_poly.pdbx_strand_id
1 'polypeptide(L)'
;MAWRGLEILRLLEGGGKITRDLVDALGMTKAGVRDACKRLAARGLLERYQGVYCITPAGREALVGGSEVLTGPRKGSCAERYKNSLRARAWRGLRIRRKVCLDDLLPLVQAAGATKEAERKTRQNLSNYLHALTEAGYLALLPRRGGPLRWLLTRDTGPCAPAWHKAGRTVTDANTGEVYPLRPVGEEAEHHV
;
A
#
# COMPACT_ATOMS: atom_id res chain seq x y z
N MET A 1 17.50 1.26 5.97
CA MET A 1 18.19 -0.04 5.79
C MET A 1 17.81 -0.57 4.42
N ALA A 2 18.77 -0.60 3.48
CA ALA A 2 18.55 -1.08 2.12
C ALA A 2 18.16 -2.57 2.14
N TRP A 3 17.07 -2.92 1.44
CA TRP A 3 16.59 -4.30 1.31
C TRP A 3 17.50 -5.06 0.32
N ARG A 4 18.15 -6.14 0.78
CA ARG A 4 19.10 -6.95 -0.01
C ARG A 4 18.62 -8.39 -0.26
N GLY A 5 17.30 -8.57 -0.40
CA GLY A 5 16.70 -9.90 -0.54
C GLY A 5 17.20 -10.69 -1.76
N LEU A 6 17.46 -10.01 -2.88
CA LEU A 6 17.98 -10.65 -4.10
C LEU A 6 19.43 -11.13 -3.96
N GLU A 7 20.28 -10.37 -3.27
CA GLU A 7 21.67 -10.79 -3.01
C GLU A 7 21.71 -12.07 -2.17
N ILE A 8 20.82 -12.19 -1.17
CA ILE A 8 20.69 -13.43 -0.38
C ILE A 8 20.29 -14.59 -1.28
N LEU A 9 19.28 -14.44 -2.14
CA LEU A 9 18.85 -15.50 -3.04
C LEU A 9 19.95 -15.91 -4.05
N ARG A 10 20.72 -14.94 -4.57
CA ARG A 10 21.89 -15.22 -5.44
C ARG A 10 22.97 -16.03 -4.73
N LEU A 11 23.27 -15.70 -3.48
CA LEU A 11 24.24 -16.45 -2.67
C LEU A 11 23.78 -17.88 -2.38
N LEU A 12 22.46 -18.10 -2.27
CA LEU A 12 21.86 -19.41 -2.04
C LEU A 12 21.71 -20.25 -3.32
N GLU A 13 21.76 -19.64 -4.51
CA GLU A 13 21.77 -20.36 -5.78
C GLU A 13 23.02 -21.24 -5.92
N GLY A 14 24.17 -20.75 -5.43
CA GLY A 14 25.43 -21.48 -5.40
C GLY A 14 25.53 -22.58 -4.33
N GLY A 15 24.44 -22.88 -3.62
CA GLY A 15 24.35 -23.91 -2.58
C GLY A 15 23.88 -23.38 -1.24
N GLY A 16 23.39 -24.27 -0.37
CA GLY A 16 22.86 -23.89 0.93
C GLY A 16 23.90 -23.21 1.83
N LYS A 17 23.53 -22.11 2.49
CA LYS A 17 24.43 -21.31 3.35
C LYS A 17 23.90 -21.21 4.76
N ILE A 18 24.80 -21.14 5.74
CA ILE A 18 24.44 -20.83 7.13
C ILE A 18 24.41 -19.32 7.36
N THR A 19 23.83 -18.89 8.49
CA THR A 19 23.69 -17.45 8.81
C THR A 19 25.05 -16.74 8.87
N ARG A 20 26.12 -17.42 9.28
CA ARG A 20 27.46 -16.84 9.35
C ARG A 20 27.99 -16.47 7.96
N ASP A 21 27.91 -17.40 7.02
CA ASP A 21 28.38 -17.17 5.65
C ASP A 21 27.65 -16.01 4.96
N LEU A 22 26.34 -15.85 5.24
CA LEU A 22 25.55 -14.73 4.73
C LEU A 22 25.94 -13.40 5.36
N VAL A 23 26.32 -13.39 6.64
CA VAL A 23 26.82 -12.20 7.33
C VAL A 23 28.16 -11.78 6.74
N ASP A 24 29.07 -12.74 6.55
CA ASP A 24 30.42 -12.49 6.04
C ASP A 24 30.36 -12.00 4.58
N ALA A 25 29.48 -12.57 3.75
CA ALA A 25 29.32 -12.19 2.34
C ALA A 25 28.63 -10.83 2.13
N LEU A 26 27.69 -10.45 3.01
CA LEU A 26 26.87 -9.24 2.83
C LEU A 26 27.31 -8.06 3.71
N GLY A 27 28.23 -8.29 4.66
CA GLY A 27 28.64 -7.28 5.65
C GLY A 27 27.50 -6.81 6.55
N MET A 28 26.44 -7.61 6.71
CA MET A 28 25.24 -7.26 7.46
C MET A 28 25.31 -7.78 8.90
N THR A 29 24.58 -7.13 9.82
CA THR A 29 24.45 -7.66 11.18
C THR A 29 23.69 -8.99 11.18
N LYS A 30 24.05 -9.90 12.12
CA LYS A 30 23.34 -11.19 12.31
C LYS A 30 21.82 -11.01 12.43
N ALA A 31 21.37 -9.94 13.11
CA ALA A 31 19.96 -9.61 13.25
C ALA A 31 19.31 -9.23 11.90
N GLY A 32 19.99 -8.39 11.10
CA GLY A 32 19.52 -8.00 9.78
C GLY A 32 19.38 -9.18 8.82
N VAL A 33 20.36 -10.10 8.81
CA VAL A 33 20.32 -11.32 7.99
C VAL A 33 19.18 -12.24 8.43
N ARG A 34 19.00 -12.47 9.74
CA ARG A 34 17.88 -13.29 10.24
C ARG A 34 16.52 -12.70 9.86
N ASP A 35 16.35 -11.39 9.98
CA ASP A 35 15.10 -10.72 9.61
C ASP A 35 14.83 -10.79 8.10
N ALA A 36 15.87 -10.61 7.27
CA ALA A 36 15.75 -10.79 5.83
C ALA A 36 15.39 -12.24 5.47
N CYS A 37 16.07 -13.23 6.06
CA CYS A 37 15.79 -14.64 5.83
C CYS A 37 14.38 -15.03 6.28
N LYS A 38 13.92 -14.56 7.45
CA LYS A 38 12.53 -14.75 7.90
C LYS A 38 11.51 -14.20 6.90
N ARG A 39 11.76 -13.02 6.35
CA ARG A 39 10.85 -12.36 5.39
C ARG A 39 10.82 -13.06 4.03
N LEU A 40 11.91 -13.72 3.62
CA LEU A 40 11.98 -14.53 2.41
C LEU A 40 11.33 -15.91 2.64
N ALA A 41 11.55 -16.53 3.81
CA ALA A 41 10.91 -17.79 4.18
C ALA A 41 9.39 -17.66 4.29
N ALA A 42 8.90 -16.56 4.87
CA ALA A 42 7.46 -16.27 4.93
C ALA A 42 6.80 -16.09 3.54
N ARG A 43 7.59 -15.90 2.48
CA ARG A 43 7.16 -15.83 1.09
C ARG A 43 7.36 -17.15 0.33
N GLY A 44 7.88 -18.19 0.98
CA GLY A 44 8.19 -19.47 0.36
C GLY A 44 9.37 -19.43 -0.61
N LEU A 45 10.21 -18.38 -0.57
CA LEU A 45 11.36 -18.20 -1.47
C LEU A 45 12.63 -18.89 -0.96
N LEU A 46 12.68 -19.19 0.34
CA LEU A 46 13.74 -19.99 0.93
C LEU A 46 13.15 -20.90 2.00
N GLU A 47 13.82 -22.02 2.21
CA GLU A 47 13.55 -22.94 3.29
C GLU A 47 14.76 -23.07 4.19
N ARG A 48 14.52 -23.50 5.44
CA ARG A 48 15.57 -23.75 6.40
C ARG A 48 15.55 -25.23 6.76
N TYR A 49 16.61 -25.94 6.42
CA TYR A 49 16.79 -27.34 6.76
C TYR A 49 18.04 -27.48 7.64
N GLN A 50 17.87 -28.04 8.85
CA GLN A 50 18.96 -28.28 9.82
C GLN A 50 19.92 -27.09 10.05
N GLY A 51 19.40 -25.85 10.03
CA GLY A 51 20.21 -24.65 10.26
C GLY A 51 20.86 -24.04 9.01
N VAL A 52 20.75 -24.70 7.85
CA VAL A 52 21.17 -24.21 6.54
C VAL A 52 19.96 -23.61 5.82
N TYR A 53 20.15 -22.47 5.16
CA TYR A 53 19.14 -21.89 4.27
C TYR A 53 19.35 -22.42 2.86
N CYS A 54 18.27 -22.84 2.21
CA CYS A 54 18.24 -23.33 0.84
C CYS A 54 17.22 -22.53 0.03
N ILE A 55 17.53 -22.27 -1.24
CA ILE A 55 16.59 -21.64 -2.16
C ILE A 55 15.53 -22.65 -2.60
N THR A 56 14.26 -22.24 -2.61
CA THR A 56 13.16 -23.07 -3.15
C THR A 56 13.05 -22.90 -4.67
N PRO A 57 12.31 -23.78 -5.38
CA PRO A 57 12.01 -23.57 -6.80
C PRO A 57 11.38 -22.20 -7.07
N ALA A 58 10.43 -21.77 -6.22
CA ALA A 58 9.81 -20.44 -6.29
C ALA A 58 10.82 -19.30 -6.05
N GLY A 59 11.82 -19.50 -5.19
CA GLY A 59 12.92 -18.56 -4.99
C GLY A 59 13.81 -18.40 -6.23
N ARG A 60 14.05 -19.49 -6.95
CA ARG A 60 14.84 -19.49 -8.19
C ARG A 60 14.11 -18.78 -9.32
N GLU A 61 12.80 -19.02 -9.47
CA GLU A 61 11.95 -18.30 -10.42
C GLU A 61 11.90 -16.79 -10.11
N ALA A 62 11.78 -16.41 -8.84
CA ALA A 62 11.81 -15.01 -8.42
C ALA A 62 13.15 -14.32 -8.73
N LEU A 63 14.25 -15.07 -8.70
CA LEU A 63 15.58 -14.58 -9.03
C LEU A 63 15.77 -14.37 -10.54
N VAL A 64 15.30 -15.32 -11.36
CA VAL A 64 15.32 -15.25 -12.83
C VAL A 64 14.39 -14.15 -13.34
N GLY A 65 13.20 -14.02 -12.75
CA GLY A 65 12.23 -13.01 -13.15
C GLY A 65 12.65 -11.57 -12.83
N GLY A 66 13.80 -11.36 -12.16
CA GLY A 66 14.30 -10.04 -11.76
C GLY A 66 13.30 -9.24 -10.94
N SER A 67 12.27 -9.92 -10.42
CA SER A 67 11.15 -9.30 -9.75
C SER A 67 11.72 -8.81 -8.44
N GLU A 68 12.04 -7.51 -8.39
CA GLU A 68 12.36 -6.83 -7.17
C GLU A 68 11.36 -7.36 -6.15
N VAL A 69 11.85 -8.14 -5.18
CA VAL A 69 11.03 -8.65 -4.07
C VAL A 69 10.76 -7.41 -3.23
N LEU A 70 9.96 -6.50 -3.77
CA LEU A 70 9.66 -5.22 -3.20
C LEU A 70 9.06 -5.58 -1.86
N THR A 71 9.56 -4.91 -0.84
CA THR A 71 8.89 -4.80 0.45
C THR A 71 7.60 -3.99 0.28
N GLY A 72 6.76 -4.38 -0.67
CA GLY A 72 5.39 -3.95 -0.77
C GLY A 72 4.59 -4.65 0.33
N PRO A 73 3.56 -3.98 0.89
CA PRO A 73 2.59 -4.62 1.75
C PRO A 73 2.06 -5.90 1.10
N ARG A 74 1.98 -7.00 1.85
CA ARG A 74 1.37 -8.25 1.38
C ARG A 74 -0.07 -7.95 0.93
N LYS A 75 -0.47 -8.36 -0.28
CA LYS A 75 -1.86 -8.28 -0.78
C LYS A 75 -2.81 -8.70 0.34
N GLY A 76 -3.81 -7.87 0.66
CA GLY A 76 -4.86 -8.15 1.66
C GLY A 76 -4.52 -7.90 3.14
N SER A 77 -3.26 -7.67 3.52
CA SER A 77 -2.88 -7.45 4.94
C SER A 77 -3.09 -6.02 5.48
N CYS A 78 -3.57 -5.13 4.61
CA CYS A 78 -3.77 -3.71 4.87
C CYS A 78 -5.01 -3.42 5.72
N ALA A 79 -6.06 -4.25 5.58
CA ALA A 79 -7.31 -4.08 6.32
C ALA A 79 -7.09 -4.20 7.83
N GLU A 80 -6.21 -5.10 8.26
CA GLU A 80 -5.92 -5.35 9.67
C GLU A 80 -4.91 -4.34 10.25
N ARG A 81 -3.84 -4.02 9.51
CA ARG A 81 -2.78 -3.08 9.95
C ARG A 81 -3.26 -1.64 10.11
N TYR A 82 -4.22 -1.21 9.30
CA TYR A 82 -4.66 0.20 9.27
C TYR A 82 -6.14 0.37 9.60
N LYS A 83 -6.77 -0.61 10.25
CA LYS A 83 -8.22 -0.68 10.50
C LYS A 83 -8.84 0.59 11.12
N ASN A 84 -8.05 1.33 11.91
CA ASN A 84 -8.48 2.53 12.65
C ASN A 84 -7.95 3.84 12.03
N SER A 85 -7.24 3.77 10.91
CA SER A 85 -6.77 4.98 10.23
C SER A 85 -7.95 5.76 9.63
N LEU A 86 -7.77 7.08 9.46
CA LEU A 86 -8.73 7.96 8.80
C LEU A 86 -9.18 7.39 7.45
N ARG A 87 -8.22 6.94 6.63
CA ARG A 87 -8.49 6.38 5.29
C ARG A 87 -9.29 5.08 5.37
N ALA A 88 -8.95 4.18 6.29
CA ALA A 88 -9.70 2.93 6.45
C ALA A 88 -11.14 3.16 6.92
N ARG A 89 -11.34 4.09 7.87
CA ARG A 89 -12.67 4.48 8.35
C ARG A 89 -13.50 5.14 7.23
N ALA A 90 -12.91 6.08 6.49
CA ALA A 90 -13.54 6.73 5.34
C ALA A 90 -13.91 5.73 4.23
N TRP A 91 -12.98 4.85 3.86
CA TRP A 91 -13.19 3.83 2.83
C TRP A 91 -14.28 2.83 3.22
N ARG A 92 -14.32 2.39 4.48
CA ARG A 92 -15.42 1.56 4.98
C ARG A 92 -16.76 2.28 4.87
N GLY A 93 -16.82 3.56 5.25
CA GLY A 93 -18.01 4.38 5.10
C GLY A 93 -18.47 4.52 3.64
N LEU A 94 -17.53 4.75 2.72
CA LEU A 94 -17.77 4.80 1.27
C LEU A 94 -18.35 3.49 0.74
N ARG A 95 -17.78 2.34 1.13
CA ARG A 95 -18.25 1.02 0.66
C ARG A 95 -19.65 0.67 1.16
N ILE A 96 -19.97 1.02 2.41
CA ILE A 96 -21.28 0.77 3.01
C ILE A 96 -22.35 1.68 2.36
N ARG A 97 -22.07 2.97 2.26
CA ARG A 97 -23.09 3.96 1.84
C ARG A 97 -23.16 4.15 0.33
N ARG A 98 -22.09 3.84 -0.41
CA ARG A 98 -21.88 4.05 -1.87
C ARG A 98 -21.94 5.52 -2.33
N LYS A 99 -22.90 6.30 -1.84
CA LYS A 99 -23.08 7.72 -2.12
C LYS A 99 -22.95 8.51 -0.82
N VAL A 100 -22.01 9.44 -0.75
CA VAL A 100 -21.72 10.20 0.48
C VAL A 100 -21.34 11.64 0.16
N CYS A 101 -21.54 12.53 1.12
CA CYS A 101 -20.87 13.83 1.20
C CYS A 101 -19.78 13.79 2.29
N LEU A 102 -19.03 14.89 2.39
CA LEU A 102 -17.95 14.99 3.38
C LEU A 102 -18.50 14.92 4.82
N ASP A 103 -19.63 15.59 5.08
CA ASP A 103 -20.24 15.63 6.41
C ASP A 103 -20.81 14.26 6.84
N ASP A 104 -21.12 13.37 5.89
CA ASP A 104 -21.51 11.98 6.20
C ASP A 104 -20.32 11.19 6.76
N LEU A 105 -19.13 11.41 6.20
CA LEU A 105 -17.91 10.67 6.56
C LEU A 105 -17.18 11.28 7.76
N LEU A 106 -17.31 12.58 8.02
CA LEU A 106 -16.59 13.28 9.07
C LEU A 106 -16.80 12.64 10.46
N PRO A 107 -18.03 12.33 10.93
CA PRO A 107 -18.26 11.64 12.20
C PRO A 107 -17.61 10.26 12.25
N LEU A 108 -17.52 9.59 11.09
CA LEU A 108 -16.91 8.27 10.99
C LEU A 108 -15.39 8.30 11.04
N VAL A 109 -14.72 9.44 10.86
CA VAL A 109 -13.25 9.53 10.89
C VAL A 109 -12.71 10.35 12.06
N GLN A 110 -13.52 11.25 12.60
CA GLN A 110 -13.16 12.11 13.72
C GLN A 110 -12.80 11.27 14.95
N ALA A 111 -11.81 11.74 15.72
CA ALA A 111 -11.49 11.18 17.03
C ALA A 111 -12.46 11.74 18.08
N ALA A 112 -12.84 10.93 19.07
CA ALA A 112 -13.64 11.39 20.20
C ALA A 112 -12.90 12.49 20.98
N GLY A 113 -13.61 13.56 21.36
CA GLY A 113 -13.03 14.67 22.15
C GLY A 113 -12.04 15.55 21.38
N ALA A 114 -12.04 15.51 20.05
CA ALA A 114 -11.13 16.32 19.25
C ALA A 114 -11.45 17.84 19.36
N THR A 115 -10.41 18.66 19.37
CA THR A 115 -10.55 20.13 19.34
C THR A 115 -11.06 20.61 17.97
N LYS A 116 -11.56 21.85 17.91
CA LYS A 116 -12.01 22.48 16.65
C LYS A 116 -10.90 22.51 15.59
N GLU A 117 -9.65 22.69 15.99
CA GLU A 117 -8.49 22.68 15.09
C GLU A 117 -8.23 21.29 14.52
N ALA A 118 -8.33 20.25 15.36
CA ALA A 118 -8.16 18.86 14.93
C ALA A 118 -9.28 18.44 13.97
N GLU A 119 -10.51 18.89 14.19
CA GLU A 119 -11.64 18.70 13.27
C GLU A 119 -11.39 19.38 11.91
N ARG A 120 -10.98 20.65 11.91
CA ARG A 120 -10.64 21.36 10.65
C ARG A 120 -9.57 20.63 9.85
N LYS A 121 -8.51 20.15 10.52
CA LYS A 121 -7.43 19.38 9.88
C LYS A 121 -7.93 18.04 9.34
N THR A 122 -8.80 17.36 10.09
CA THR A 122 -9.42 16.09 9.67
C THR A 122 -10.30 16.28 8.45
N ARG A 123 -11.13 17.33 8.44
CA ARG A 123 -11.95 17.73 7.29
C ARG A 123 -11.10 18.00 6.05
N GLN A 124 -10.02 18.75 6.18
CA GLN A 124 -9.11 19.02 5.05
C GLN A 124 -8.45 17.73 4.53
N ASN A 125 -7.96 16.88 5.43
CA ASN A 125 -7.33 15.61 5.04
C ASN A 125 -8.31 14.67 4.34
N LEU A 126 -9.55 14.59 4.84
CA LEU A 126 -10.61 13.80 4.24
C LEU A 126 -10.98 14.34 2.85
N SER A 127 -11.15 15.66 2.71
CA SER A 127 -11.42 16.31 1.42
C SER A 127 -10.34 15.96 0.39
N ASN A 128 -9.07 16.19 0.72
CA ASN A 128 -7.95 15.89 -0.17
C ASN A 128 -7.90 14.41 -0.57
N TYR A 129 -8.23 13.51 0.37
CA TYR A 129 -8.29 12.09 0.09
C TYR A 129 -9.40 11.73 -0.89
N LEU A 130 -10.61 12.30 -0.74
CA LEU A 130 -11.72 12.08 -1.68
C LEU A 130 -11.40 12.62 -3.08
N HIS A 131 -10.75 13.78 -3.18
CA HIS A 131 -10.30 14.32 -4.46
C HIS A 131 -9.27 13.40 -5.12
N ALA A 132 -8.26 12.93 -4.38
CA ALA A 132 -7.28 11.97 -4.90
C ALA A 132 -7.94 10.67 -5.41
N LEU A 133 -8.94 10.14 -4.70
CA LEU A 133 -9.69 8.96 -5.15
C LEU A 133 -10.56 9.25 -6.38
N THR A 134 -11.06 10.48 -6.52
CA THR A 134 -11.83 10.92 -7.70
C THR A 134 -10.91 10.97 -8.92
N GLU A 135 -9.73 11.57 -8.79
CA GLU A 135 -8.72 11.63 -9.84
C GLU A 135 -8.21 10.24 -10.25
N ALA A 136 -8.09 9.31 -9.29
CA ALA A 136 -7.74 7.91 -9.56
C ALA A 136 -8.92 7.06 -10.10
N GLY A 137 -10.11 7.64 -10.30
CA GLY A 137 -11.27 6.96 -10.87
C GLY A 137 -12.04 6.02 -9.93
N TYR A 138 -11.76 6.06 -8.62
CA TYR A 138 -12.51 5.28 -7.62
C TYR A 138 -13.85 5.91 -7.29
N LEU A 139 -13.92 7.24 -7.36
CA LEU A 139 -15.12 8.02 -7.06
C LEU A 139 -15.51 8.85 -8.28
N ALA A 140 -16.82 9.00 -8.49
CA ALA A 140 -17.38 10.01 -9.38
C ALA A 140 -17.95 11.18 -8.57
N LEU A 141 -17.61 12.40 -8.97
CA LEU A 141 -18.18 13.61 -8.39
C LEU A 141 -19.57 13.85 -8.98
N LEU A 142 -20.59 13.99 -8.11
CA LEU A 142 -21.95 14.23 -8.56
C LEU A 142 -22.22 15.75 -8.73
N PRO A 143 -23.02 16.15 -9.73
CA PRO A 143 -23.37 17.55 -9.96
C PRO A 143 -24.08 18.18 -8.76
N ARG A 144 -23.73 19.43 -8.44
CA ARG A 144 -24.28 20.16 -7.29
C ARG A 144 -25.63 20.78 -7.63
N ARG A 145 -26.74 20.12 -7.29
CA ARG A 145 -28.09 20.70 -7.35
C ARG A 145 -28.49 21.30 -5.99
N GLY A 146 -27.83 22.40 -5.60
CA GLY A 146 -28.16 23.16 -4.38
C GLY A 146 -27.78 22.51 -3.03
N GLY A 147 -27.16 21.32 -3.02
CA GLY A 147 -26.74 20.60 -1.81
C GLY A 147 -25.23 20.57 -1.59
N PRO A 148 -24.74 19.85 -0.55
CA PRO A 148 -23.30 19.61 -0.38
C PRO A 148 -22.75 18.76 -1.52
N LEU A 149 -21.45 18.87 -1.77
CA LEU A 149 -20.74 18.08 -2.76
C LEU A 149 -20.85 16.58 -2.41
N ARG A 150 -21.19 15.74 -3.38
CA ARG A 150 -21.40 14.31 -3.18
C ARG A 150 -20.49 13.50 -4.10
N TRP A 151 -20.00 12.40 -3.56
CA TRP A 151 -19.21 11.40 -4.28
C TRP A 151 -20.00 10.10 -4.36
N LEU A 152 -19.91 9.45 -5.51
CA LEU A 152 -20.40 8.10 -5.74
C LEU A 152 -19.21 7.16 -5.88
N LEU A 153 -19.17 6.07 -5.12
CA LEU A 153 -18.19 5.02 -5.26
C LEU A 153 -18.48 4.21 -6.53
N THR A 154 -17.66 4.42 -7.56
CA THR A 154 -17.76 3.74 -8.86
C THR A 154 -16.94 2.46 -8.89
N ARG A 155 -15.80 2.43 -8.20
CA ARG A 155 -14.91 1.27 -8.18
C ARG A 155 -14.65 0.81 -6.74
N ASP A 156 -15.14 -0.38 -6.40
CA ASP A 156 -14.86 -1.05 -5.12
C ASP A 156 -13.92 -2.23 -5.37
N THR A 157 -12.65 -2.04 -5.02
CA THR A 157 -11.60 -3.05 -5.22
C THR A 157 -11.38 -3.93 -4.00
N GLY A 158 -12.11 -3.70 -2.89
CA GLY A 158 -12.04 -4.54 -1.70
C GLY A 158 -11.88 -3.79 -0.38
N PRO A 159 -11.59 -4.52 0.72
CA PRO A 159 -11.62 -3.98 2.07
C PRO A 159 -10.46 -3.05 2.41
N CYS A 160 -9.34 -3.11 1.69
CA CYS A 160 -8.23 -2.21 1.94
C CYS A 160 -8.47 -0.84 1.31
N ALA A 161 -8.29 0.22 2.11
CA ALA A 161 -8.38 1.57 1.60
C ALA A 161 -7.20 1.87 0.65
N PRO A 162 -7.44 2.41 -0.56
CA PRO A 162 -6.36 2.87 -1.42
C PRO A 162 -5.51 3.93 -0.70
N ALA A 163 -4.19 3.78 -0.77
CA ALA A 163 -3.24 4.61 -0.06
C ALA A 163 -2.85 5.82 -0.92
N TRP A 164 -3.23 7.02 -0.46
CA TRP A 164 -2.82 8.28 -1.10
C TRP A 164 -1.47 8.78 -0.57
N HIS A 165 -0.51 8.88 -1.48
CA HIS A 165 0.84 9.39 -1.24
C HIS A 165 0.95 10.83 -1.78
N LYS A 166 0.89 11.82 -0.87
CA LYS A 166 0.88 13.25 -1.24
C LYS A 166 2.14 13.68 -2.01
N ALA A 167 3.33 13.28 -1.55
CA ALA A 167 4.60 13.69 -2.17
C ALA A 167 4.79 13.11 -3.57
N GLY A 168 4.41 11.84 -3.76
CA GLY A 168 4.51 11.17 -5.06
C GLY A 168 3.30 11.36 -5.97
N ARG A 169 2.25 12.07 -5.51
CA ARG A 169 0.96 12.22 -6.20
C ARG A 169 0.43 10.89 -6.76
N THR A 170 0.47 9.83 -5.96
CA THR A 170 0.02 8.50 -6.38
C THR A 170 -1.03 7.93 -5.43
N VAL A 171 -1.90 7.10 -5.97
CA VAL A 171 -2.84 6.27 -5.20
C VAL A 171 -2.49 4.82 -5.44
N THR A 172 -2.06 4.13 -4.39
CA THR A 172 -1.72 2.70 -4.44
C THR A 172 -2.88 1.89 -3.90
N ASP A 173 -3.43 0.99 -4.72
CA ASP A 173 -4.44 0.05 -4.29
C ASP A 173 -3.79 -1.22 -3.76
N ALA A 174 -3.93 -1.44 -2.45
CA ALA A 174 -3.36 -2.61 -1.81
C ALA A 174 -4.19 -3.89 -2.00
N ASN A 175 -5.40 -3.81 -2.57
CA ASN A 175 -6.21 -4.97 -2.96
C ASN A 175 -5.74 -5.51 -4.32
N THR A 176 -5.62 -4.65 -5.34
CA THR A 176 -5.20 -5.07 -6.69
C THR A 176 -3.68 -5.12 -6.85
N GLY A 177 -2.96 -4.25 -6.12
CA GLY A 177 -1.52 -4.02 -6.26
C GLY A 177 -1.17 -2.93 -7.26
N GLU A 178 -2.17 -2.28 -7.85
CA GLU A 178 -1.97 -1.25 -8.88
C GLU A 178 -1.65 0.12 -8.27
N VAL A 179 -0.88 0.92 -9.00
CA VAL A 179 -0.52 2.28 -8.63
C VAL A 179 -1.05 3.24 -9.69
N TYR A 180 -1.84 4.21 -9.25
CA TYR A 180 -2.45 5.21 -10.11
C TYR A 180 -1.72 6.55 -9.91
N PRO A 181 -1.02 7.07 -10.94
CA PRO A 181 -0.49 8.44 -10.89
C PRO A 181 -1.65 9.43 -11.01
N LEU A 182 -1.66 10.45 -10.16
CA LEU A 182 -2.64 11.53 -10.20
C LEU A 182 -2.12 12.64 -11.11
N ARG A 183 -2.86 12.94 -12.18
CA ARG A 183 -2.51 14.04 -13.09
C ARG A 183 -2.44 15.37 -12.33
N PRO A 184 -1.53 16.29 -12.71
CA PRO A 184 -1.58 17.65 -12.21
C PRO A 184 -2.88 18.31 -12.67
N VAL A 185 -3.53 19.05 -11.76
CA VAL A 185 -4.60 19.99 -12.13
C VAL A 185 -3.94 21.07 -12.99
N GLY A 186 -4.04 20.95 -14.32
CA GLY A 186 -3.37 21.84 -15.27
C GLY A 186 -3.11 21.28 -16.67
N GLU A 187 -3.21 19.97 -16.90
CA GLU A 187 -3.21 19.42 -18.27
C GLU A 187 -4.66 19.29 -18.76
N GLU A 188 -5.15 20.38 -19.35
CA GLU A 188 -6.25 20.31 -20.30
C GLU A 188 -5.89 19.25 -21.34
N ALA A 189 -6.80 18.30 -21.53
CA ALA A 189 -6.71 17.36 -22.61
C ALA A 189 -6.82 18.15 -23.92
N GLU A 190 -5.69 18.38 -24.59
CA GLU A 190 -5.67 18.52 -26.04
C GLU A 190 -6.24 17.22 -26.63
N HIS A 191 -7.57 17.15 -26.73
CA HIS A 191 -8.23 16.28 -27.67
C HIS A 191 -8.01 16.90 -29.06
N HIS A 192 -6.94 16.46 -29.71
CA HIS A 192 -6.86 16.46 -31.16
C HIS A 192 -7.97 15.55 -31.69
N VAL A 193 -9.02 16.13 -32.26
CA VAL A 193 -9.66 15.68 -33.51
C VAL A 193 -10.11 16.92 -34.27
#